data_AF-A0A3R8LX26-F1
#
_entry.id   AF-A0A3R8LX26-F1
#
_cell.length_a   1.000
_cell.length_b   1.000
_cell.length_c   1.000
_cell.angle_alpha   90.00
_cell.angle_beta   90.00
_cell.angle_gamma   90.00
#
_symmetry.space_group_name_H-M   'P 1'
#
loop_
_entity.id
_entity.type
_entity.pdbx_description
1 polymer ?
#
loop_
_entity_poly.entity_id
_entity_poly.type
_entity_poly.pdbx_seq_one_letter_code
_entity_poly.pdbx_strand_id
1 'polypeptide(L)'
;MARRRLISDEDLFEKFEEYILNECSNDISLFKLPKFGDYLRVTGFPEVADTTLRRNKNFRLTIEKRKAEAEDEEFQTIITYKTLDIDSFMMTNRTPRAIRSALVELNKYYKRIVEVALKYKDEAEVLVIENKKLQEQLETTTGKSEECKLLMDEISSLKSIIKTTVYPEIANELLKAEGLLKSENRIISDDYLASQIITADSKIDLQSKSTSKDGAKNKIVNIKNLLDSKTNY
;
A
#
# COMPACT_ATOMS: atom_id res chain seq x y z
N MET A 1 48.46 -34.09 -8.67
CA MET A 1 48.42 -33.78 -10.11
C MET A 1 47.13 -33.02 -10.40
N ALA A 2 47.20 -31.80 -10.91
CA ALA A 2 46.01 -31.07 -11.36
C ALA A 2 45.50 -31.70 -12.67
N ARG A 3 44.21 -32.04 -12.75
CA ARG A 3 43.61 -32.49 -14.01
C ARG A 3 43.78 -31.39 -15.06
N ARG A 4 44.17 -31.77 -16.28
CA ARG A 4 44.18 -30.86 -17.43
C ARG A 4 42.79 -30.30 -17.65
N ARG A 5 42.69 -29.00 -17.95
CA ARG A 5 41.42 -28.35 -18.28
C ARG A 5 40.94 -28.88 -19.63
N LEU A 6 39.65 -29.21 -19.72
CA LEU A 6 39.01 -29.78 -20.91
C LEU A 6 38.63 -28.70 -21.95
N ILE A 7 38.57 -27.44 -21.52
CA ILE A 7 38.29 -26.27 -22.35
C ILE A 7 39.04 -25.06 -21.78
N SER A 8 39.49 -24.16 -22.66
CA SER A 8 40.03 -22.87 -22.24
C SER A 8 38.91 -21.96 -21.74
N ASP A 9 39.23 -21.01 -20.87
CA ASP A 9 38.24 -20.03 -20.42
C ASP A 9 37.82 -19.11 -21.60
N GLU A 10 38.74 -18.81 -22.53
CA GLU A 10 38.47 -17.98 -23.72
C GLU A 10 37.49 -18.67 -24.68
N ASP A 11 37.77 -19.92 -25.06
CA ASP A 11 36.88 -20.71 -25.94
C ASP A 11 35.49 -20.91 -25.32
N LEU A 12 35.43 -21.05 -23.99
CA LEU A 12 34.17 -21.20 -23.28
C LEU A 12 33.31 -19.93 -23.37
N PHE A 13 33.92 -18.75 -23.27
CA PHE A 13 33.21 -17.47 -23.41
C PHE A 13 32.76 -17.22 -24.85
N GLU A 14 33.61 -17.55 -25.84
CA GLU A 14 33.23 -17.40 -27.24
C GLU A 14 32.02 -18.27 -27.59
N LYS A 15 32.02 -19.54 -27.18
CA LYS A 15 30.87 -20.44 -27.37
C LYS A 15 29.63 -20.03 -26.60
N PHE A 16 29.80 -19.38 -25.45
CA PHE A 16 28.68 -18.82 -24.70
C PHE A 16 28.01 -17.67 -25.43
N GLU A 17 28.77 -16.73 -26.00
CA GLU A 17 28.22 -15.64 -26.81
C GLU A 17 27.55 -16.18 -28.09
N GLU A 18 28.18 -17.16 -28.77
CA GLU A 18 27.57 -17.82 -29.94
C GLU A 18 26.24 -18.50 -29.57
N TYR A 19 26.18 -19.17 -28.42
CA TYR A 19 24.96 -19.82 -27.94
C TYR A 19 23.86 -18.80 -27.62
N ILE A 20 24.21 -17.70 -26.96
CA ILE A 20 23.25 -16.65 -26.66
C ILE A 20 22.70 -16.03 -27.94
N LEU A 21 23.57 -15.74 -28.91
CA LEU A 21 23.19 -15.12 -30.17
C LEU A 21 22.30 -16.05 -31.02
N ASN A 22 22.69 -17.31 -31.16
CA ASN A 22 22.06 -18.26 -32.10
C ASN A 22 20.85 -18.99 -31.50
N GLU A 23 20.95 -19.46 -30.26
CA GLU A 23 19.93 -20.31 -29.62
C GLU A 23 19.01 -19.51 -28.68
N CYS A 24 19.53 -18.45 -28.05
CA CYS A 24 18.76 -17.63 -27.12
C CYS A 24 18.28 -16.31 -27.72
N SER A 25 18.50 -16.05 -29.02
CA SER A 25 18.12 -14.80 -29.68
C SER A 25 18.61 -13.52 -28.97
N ASN A 26 19.75 -13.60 -28.29
CA ASN A 26 20.34 -12.57 -27.43
C ASN A 26 19.60 -12.29 -26.12
N ASP A 27 18.75 -13.21 -25.66
CA ASP A 27 18.04 -13.11 -24.38
C ASP A 27 18.69 -14.02 -23.32
N ILE A 28 19.34 -13.40 -22.33
CA ILE A 28 20.04 -14.09 -21.24
C ILE A 28 19.07 -14.79 -20.27
N SER A 29 17.79 -14.42 -20.26
CA SER A 29 16.78 -15.03 -19.38
C SER A 29 16.49 -16.49 -19.76
N LEU A 30 16.61 -16.80 -21.06
CA LEU A 30 16.38 -18.13 -21.63
C LEU A 30 17.58 -19.06 -21.45
N PHE A 31 18.72 -18.53 -21.00
CA PHE A 31 19.94 -19.29 -20.79
C PHE A 31 19.74 -20.37 -19.72
N LYS A 32 19.87 -21.64 -20.14
CA LYS A 32 19.85 -22.80 -19.26
C LYS A 32 21.17 -23.55 -19.39
N LEU A 33 21.89 -23.68 -18.28
CA LEU A 33 23.19 -24.35 -18.23
C LEU A 33 23.21 -25.77 -18.83
N PRO A 34 22.18 -26.62 -18.62
CA PRO A 34 22.15 -27.94 -19.26
C PRO A 34 22.09 -27.87 -20.78
N LYS A 35 21.28 -26.95 -21.33
CA LYS A 35 21.15 -26.75 -22.78
C LYS A 35 22.43 -26.19 -23.39
N PHE A 36 23.12 -25.31 -22.67
CA PHE A 36 24.44 -24.84 -23.07
C PHE A 36 25.48 -25.97 -23.03
N GLY A 37 25.41 -26.87 -22.05
CA GLY A 37 26.23 -28.08 -22.01
C GLY A 37 25.99 -28.99 -23.21
N ASP A 38 24.73 -29.19 -23.62
CA ASP A 38 24.39 -29.92 -24.84
C ASP A 38 24.96 -29.24 -26.09
N TYR A 39 24.86 -27.91 -26.17
CA TYR A 39 25.43 -27.13 -27.26
C TYR A 39 26.95 -27.28 -27.37
N LEU A 40 27.68 -27.24 -26.25
CA LEU A 40 29.13 -27.46 -26.24
C LEU A 40 29.52 -28.87 -26.69
N ARG A 41 28.73 -29.89 -26.35
CA ARG A 41 28.94 -31.27 -26.80
C ARG A 41 28.75 -31.42 -28.30
N VAL A 42 27.79 -30.69 -28.89
CA VAL A 42 27.51 -30.71 -30.34
C VAL A 42 28.54 -29.90 -31.14
N THR A 43 29.08 -28.81 -30.57
CA THR A 43 29.96 -27.86 -31.27
C THR A 43 31.46 -28.19 -31.21
N GLY A 44 31.85 -29.29 -30.53
CA GLY A 44 33.22 -29.81 -30.59
C GLY A 44 33.86 -30.19 -29.25
N PHE A 45 33.16 -30.05 -28.12
CA PHE A 45 33.68 -30.37 -26.78
C PHE A 45 32.87 -31.48 -26.08
N PRO A 46 32.98 -32.74 -26.53
CA PRO A 46 32.15 -33.85 -26.03
C PRO A 46 32.46 -34.26 -24.58
N GLU A 47 33.66 -33.99 -24.07
CA GLU A 47 34.08 -34.39 -22.72
C GLU A 47 33.70 -33.38 -21.61
N VAL A 48 33.13 -32.22 -21.97
CA VAL A 48 32.74 -31.18 -21.00
C VAL A 48 31.42 -31.56 -20.31
N ALA A 49 31.53 -31.96 -19.05
CA ALA A 49 30.37 -32.25 -18.20
C ALA A 49 29.79 -30.97 -17.57
N ASP A 50 28.48 -30.91 -17.39
CA ASP A 50 27.78 -29.78 -16.77
C ASP A 50 28.33 -29.43 -15.37
N THR A 51 28.84 -30.42 -14.64
CA THR A 51 29.48 -30.23 -13.33
C THR A 51 30.77 -29.41 -13.41
N THR A 52 31.50 -29.48 -14.52
CA THR A 52 32.72 -28.69 -14.75
C THR A 52 32.39 -27.22 -15.04
N LEU A 53 31.33 -26.98 -15.83
CA LEU A 53 30.81 -25.64 -16.11
C LEU A 53 30.29 -24.96 -14.84
N ARG A 54 29.54 -25.69 -14.00
CA ARG A 54 29.05 -25.17 -12.70
C ARG A 54 30.17 -24.79 -11.74
N ARG A 55 31.30 -25.48 -11.80
CA ARG A 55 32.45 -25.25 -10.91
C ARG A 55 33.35 -24.10 -11.39
N ASN A 56 33.20 -23.63 -12.63
CA ASN A 56 33.98 -22.50 -13.13
C ASN A 56 33.42 -21.19 -12.55
N LYS A 57 34.18 -20.59 -11.61
CA LYS A 57 33.79 -19.36 -10.92
C LYS A 57 33.70 -18.16 -11.86
N ASN A 58 34.62 -18.05 -12.82
CA ASN A 58 34.67 -16.93 -13.77
C ASN A 58 33.47 -16.97 -14.72
N PHE A 59 33.10 -18.17 -15.17
CA PHE A 59 31.92 -18.39 -16.00
C PHE A 59 30.61 -18.08 -15.27
N ARG A 60 30.51 -18.40 -13.98
CA ARG A 60 29.31 -18.05 -13.19
C ARG A 60 29.17 -16.54 -13.01
N LEU A 61 30.27 -15.85 -12.69
CA LEU A 61 30.26 -14.41 -12.46
C LEU A 61 29.87 -13.62 -13.71
N THR A 62 30.31 -14.06 -14.89
CA THR A 62 29.96 -13.44 -16.17
C THR A 62 28.49 -13.65 -16.53
N ILE A 63 27.91 -14.83 -16.27
CA ILE A 63 26.46 -15.06 -16.41
C ILE A 63 25.68 -14.14 -15.47
N GLU A 64 26.06 -14.07 -14.19
CA GLU A 64 25.41 -13.22 -13.20
C GLU A 64 25.49 -11.73 -13.58
N LYS A 65 26.67 -11.28 -14.03
CA LYS A 65 26.88 -9.90 -14.52
C LYS A 65 26.00 -9.59 -15.72
N ARG A 66 25.92 -10.49 -16.71
CA ARG A 66 25.06 -10.34 -17.89
C ARG A 66 23.57 -10.34 -17.56
N LYS A 67 23.16 -11.10 -16.54
CA LYS A 67 21.77 -11.08 -16.05
C LYS A 67 21.43 -9.76 -15.37
N ALA A 68 22.32 -9.25 -14.52
CA ALA A 68 22.14 -7.95 -13.87
C ALA A 68 22.10 -6.80 -14.90
N GLU A 69 23.00 -6.81 -15.89
CA GLU A 69 23.00 -5.84 -17.00
C GLU A 69 21.69 -5.89 -17.80
N ALA A 70 21.11 -7.07 -18.02
CA ALA A 70 19.83 -7.22 -18.72
C ALA A 70 18.62 -6.72 -17.91
N GLU A 71 18.62 -6.93 -16.58
CA GLU A 71 17.60 -6.37 -15.67
C GLU A 71 17.65 -4.84 -15.66
N ASP A 72 18.84 -4.23 -15.63
CA ASP A 72 19.01 -2.78 -15.69
C ASP A 72 18.61 -2.18 -17.04
N GLU A 73 18.87 -2.87 -18.16
CA GLU A 73 18.42 -2.45 -19.50
C GLU A 73 16.89 -2.50 -19.66
N GLU A 74 16.21 -3.44 -18.99
CA GLU A 74 14.75 -3.58 -19.03
C GLU A 74 14.05 -2.32 -18.47
N PHE A 75 14.63 -1.69 -17.44
CA PHE A 75 14.13 -0.43 -16.88
C PHE A 75 14.53 0.81 -17.71
N GLN A 76 15.66 0.77 -18.42
CA GLN A 76 16.19 1.91 -19.18
C GLN A 76 15.73 2.00 -20.63
N THR A 77 14.68 1.28 -21.03
CA THR A 77 14.08 1.48 -22.35
C THR A 77 13.29 2.79 -22.36
N ILE A 78 14.01 3.91 -22.47
CA ILE A 78 13.45 5.25 -22.66
C ILE A 78 12.66 5.20 -23.98
N ILE A 79 11.33 5.25 -23.88
CA ILE A 79 10.41 5.25 -25.02
C ILE A 79 10.42 6.65 -25.66
N THR A 80 11.52 7.01 -26.32
CA THR A 80 11.54 8.16 -27.22
C THR A 80 11.20 7.68 -28.63
N TYR A 81 10.09 8.15 -29.18
CA TYR A 81 9.78 7.98 -30.59
C TYR A 81 10.84 8.72 -31.42
N LYS A 82 11.72 7.97 -32.09
CA LYS A 82 12.72 8.52 -33.01
C LYS A 82 12.35 8.15 -34.44
N THR A 83 12.17 9.16 -35.27
CA THR A 83 11.98 8.95 -36.71
C THR A 83 13.27 8.46 -37.36
N LEU A 84 13.15 7.56 -38.33
CA LEU A 84 14.29 7.09 -39.10
C LEU A 84 14.64 8.12 -40.16
N ASP A 85 15.80 8.76 -40.03
CA ASP A 85 16.39 9.55 -41.12
C ASP A 85 16.98 8.60 -42.16
N ILE A 86 16.30 8.48 -43.30
CA ILE A 86 16.63 7.53 -44.36
C ILE A 86 17.98 7.90 -45.00
N ASP A 87 18.24 9.19 -45.22
CA ASP A 87 19.46 9.64 -45.88
C ASP A 87 20.68 9.38 -44.99
N SER A 88 20.59 9.74 -43.71
CA SER A 88 21.64 9.42 -42.74
C SER A 88 21.81 7.90 -42.59
N PHE A 89 20.72 7.13 -42.59
CA PHE A 89 20.78 5.67 -42.44
C PHE A 89 21.48 5.00 -43.62
N MET A 90 21.19 5.43 -44.85
CA MET A 90 21.81 4.90 -46.07
C MET A 90 23.28 5.32 -46.20
N MET A 91 23.65 6.53 -45.72
CA MET A 91 25.05 6.96 -45.67
C MET A 91 25.89 6.13 -44.69
N THR A 92 25.29 5.71 -43.58
CA THR A 92 25.93 4.92 -42.52
C THR A 92 26.00 3.44 -42.92
N ASN A 93 24.94 2.90 -43.50
CA ASN A 93 24.83 1.51 -43.94
C ASN A 93 24.93 1.42 -45.47
N ARG A 94 26.16 1.43 -46.00
CA ARG A 94 26.40 1.54 -47.45
C ARG A 94 26.22 0.23 -48.25
N THR A 95 26.17 -0.92 -47.58
CA THR A 95 26.02 -2.21 -48.25
C THR A 95 24.64 -2.82 -48.00
N PRO A 96 24.07 -3.58 -48.94
CA PRO A 96 22.78 -4.26 -48.75
C PRO A 96 22.77 -5.17 -47.51
N ARG A 97 23.92 -5.79 -47.18
CA ARG A 97 24.08 -6.61 -45.98
C ARG A 97 24.03 -5.79 -44.70
N ALA A 98 24.70 -4.64 -44.65
CA ALA A 98 24.65 -3.73 -43.51
C ALA A 98 23.24 -3.17 -43.29
N ILE A 99 22.56 -2.77 -44.36
CA ILE A 99 21.16 -2.32 -44.32
C ILE A 99 20.26 -3.39 -43.73
N ARG A 100 20.39 -4.65 -44.18
CA ARG A 100 19.61 -5.77 -43.64
C ARG A 100 19.86 -5.99 -42.15
N SER A 101 21.13 -5.95 -41.70
CA SER A 101 21.48 -6.09 -40.27
C SER A 101 20.87 -4.95 -39.44
N ALA A 102 21.05 -3.71 -39.87
CA ALA A 102 20.55 -2.55 -39.16
C ALA A 102 19.02 -2.52 -39.08
N LEU A 103 18.30 -2.96 -40.12
CA LEU A 103 16.85 -3.13 -40.08
C LEU A 103 16.41 -4.25 -39.13
N VAL A 104 17.16 -5.35 -39.06
CA VAL A 104 16.88 -6.44 -38.09
C VAL A 104 17.10 -5.96 -36.66
N GLU A 105 18.16 -5.20 -36.39
CA GLU A 105 18.42 -4.59 -35.09
C GLU A 105 17.34 -3.58 -34.70
N LEU A 106 16.90 -2.74 -35.63
CA LEU A 106 15.79 -1.80 -35.42
C LEU A 106 14.49 -2.53 -35.08
N ASN A 107 14.17 -3.62 -35.80
CA ASN A 107 13.00 -4.44 -35.51
C ASN A 107 13.10 -5.11 -34.13
N LYS A 108 14.27 -5.63 -33.75
CA LYS A 108 14.52 -6.18 -32.41
C LYS A 108 14.33 -5.13 -31.31
N TYR A 109 14.78 -3.89 -31.55
CA TYR A 109 14.57 -2.78 -30.62
C TYR A 109 13.07 -2.49 -30.42
N TYR A 110 12.29 -2.36 -31.49
CA TYR A 110 10.85 -2.15 -31.37
C TYR A 110 10.10 -3.32 -30.74
N LYS A 111 10.52 -4.57 -31.04
CA LYS A 111 9.99 -5.75 -30.38
C LYS A 111 10.16 -5.68 -28.86
N ARG A 112 11.37 -5.31 -28.39
CA ARG A 112 11.64 -5.12 -26.94
C ARG A 112 10.74 -4.04 -26.34
N ILE A 113 10.55 -2.90 -27.01
CA ILE A 113 9.65 -1.85 -26.53
C ILE A 113 8.22 -2.38 -26.35
N VAL A 114 7.71 -3.13 -27.33
CA VAL A 114 6.34 -3.69 -27.27
C VAL A 114 6.23 -4.71 -26.14
N GLU A 115 7.21 -5.58 -25.97
CA GLU A 115 7.23 -6.58 -24.89
C GLU A 115 7.23 -5.92 -23.51
N VAL A 116 8.06 -4.88 -23.31
CA VAL A 116 8.08 -4.09 -22.07
C VAL A 116 6.77 -3.35 -21.85
N ALA A 117 6.21 -2.72 -22.89
CA ALA A 117 4.92 -2.03 -22.80
C ALA A 117 3.77 -2.98 -22.43
N LEU A 118 3.78 -4.22 -22.93
CA LEU A 118 2.81 -5.25 -22.55
C LEU A 118 2.93 -5.62 -21.08
N LYS A 119 4.16 -5.81 -20.56
CA LYS A 119 4.38 -6.08 -19.13
C LYS A 119 3.84 -4.95 -18.25
N TYR A 120 4.15 -3.69 -18.59
CA TYR A 120 3.63 -2.53 -17.86
C TYR A 120 2.10 -2.42 -17.92
N LYS A 121 1.49 -2.78 -19.05
CA LYS A 121 0.03 -2.82 -19.19
C LYS A 121 -0.58 -3.86 -18.25
N ASP A 122 -0.03 -5.06 -18.20
CA ASP A 122 -0.52 -6.13 -17.32
C ASP A 122 -0.36 -5.75 -15.84
N GLU A 123 0.77 -5.17 -15.46
CA GLU A 123 1.00 -4.66 -14.09
C GLU A 123 0.04 -3.53 -13.72
N ALA A 124 -0.20 -2.59 -14.64
CA ALA A 124 -1.15 -1.51 -14.43
C ALA A 124 -2.57 -2.03 -14.23
N GLU A 125 -3.00 -3.06 -14.97
CA GLU A 125 -4.31 -3.69 -14.79
C GLU A 125 -4.45 -4.34 -13.40
N VAL A 126 -3.41 -5.05 -12.93
CA VAL A 126 -3.40 -5.63 -11.58
C VAL A 126 -3.48 -4.54 -10.52
N LEU A 127 -2.70 -3.46 -10.65
CA LEU A 127 -2.71 -2.33 -9.71
C LEU A 127 -4.05 -1.59 -9.69
N VAL A 128 -4.73 -1.47 -10.82
CA VAL A 128 -6.08 -0.88 -10.88
C VAL A 128 -7.08 -1.76 -10.12
N ILE A 129 -7.01 -3.07 -10.26
CA ILE A 129 -7.87 -4.01 -9.53
C ILE A 129 -7.59 -3.93 -8.02
N GLU A 130 -6.32 -3.88 -7.63
CA GLU A 130 -5.92 -3.79 -6.22
C GLU A 130 -6.35 -2.44 -5.60
N ASN A 131 -6.16 -1.33 -6.31
CA ASN A 131 -6.64 -0.03 -5.85
C ASN A 131 -8.16 0.00 -5.65
N LYS A 132 -8.94 -0.62 -6.53
CA LYS A 132 -10.40 -0.73 -6.35
C LYS A 132 -10.75 -1.52 -5.09
N LYS A 133 -10.09 -2.66 -4.85
CA LYS A 133 -10.29 -3.45 -3.62
C LYS A 133 -9.92 -2.66 -2.36
N LEU A 134 -8.82 -1.90 -2.39
CA LEU A 134 -8.40 -1.06 -1.27
C LEU A 134 -9.38 0.09 -1.02
N GLN A 135 -9.95 0.69 -2.06
CA GLN A 135 -11.00 1.71 -1.94
C GLN A 135 -12.27 1.14 -1.27
N GLU A 136 -12.73 -0.04 -1.70
CA GLU A 136 -13.88 -0.73 -1.08
C GLU A 136 -13.61 -1.07 0.40
N GLN A 137 -12.39 -1.50 0.74
CA GLN A 137 -11.99 -1.75 2.12
C GLN A 137 -11.92 -0.48 2.97
N LEU A 138 -11.47 0.63 2.40
CA LEU A 138 -11.46 1.94 3.07
C LEU A 138 -12.89 2.41 3.36
N GLU A 139 -13.79 2.36 2.38
CA GLU A 139 -15.19 2.75 2.56
C GLU A 139 -15.87 1.94 3.67
N THR A 140 -15.72 0.60 3.66
CA THR A 140 -16.29 -0.26 4.71
C THR A 140 -15.68 -0.01 6.09
N THR A 141 -14.39 0.31 6.17
CA THR A 141 -13.71 0.64 7.44
C THR A 141 -14.15 2.00 7.97
N THR A 142 -14.32 3.00 7.10
CA THR A 142 -14.83 4.32 7.49
C THR A 142 -16.25 4.24 8.05
N GLY A 143 -17.15 3.49 7.39
CA GLY A 143 -18.52 3.29 7.90
C GLY A 143 -18.55 2.63 9.28
N LYS A 144 -17.74 1.58 9.49
CA LYS A 144 -17.63 0.93 10.81
C LYS A 144 -17.04 1.86 11.88
N SER A 145 -16.12 2.74 11.50
CA SER A 145 -15.52 3.72 12.42
C SER A 145 -16.54 4.76 12.88
N GLU A 146 -17.39 5.23 11.98
CA GLU A 146 -18.49 6.15 12.30
C GLU A 146 -19.52 5.50 13.22
N GLU A 147 -19.92 4.25 12.94
CA GLU A 147 -20.83 3.48 13.79
C GLU A 147 -20.24 3.27 15.20
N CYS A 148 -18.94 2.95 15.30
CA CYS A 148 -18.25 2.82 16.57
C CYS A 148 -18.21 4.13 17.38
N LYS A 149 -18.09 5.29 16.72
CA LYS A 149 -18.14 6.60 17.40
C LYS A 149 -19.53 6.87 17.96
N LEU A 150 -20.59 6.62 17.19
CA LEU A 150 -21.97 6.79 17.64
C LEU A 150 -22.27 5.89 18.86
N LEU A 151 -21.87 4.62 18.81
CA LEU A 151 -22.03 3.69 19.92
C LEU A 151 -21.23 4.11 21.16
N MET A 152 -20.02 4.64 20.99
CA MET A 152 -19.23 5.18 22.11
C MET A 152 -19.91 6.39 22.77
N ASP A 153 -20.46 7.30 21.97
CA ASP A 153 -21.18 8.48 22.47
C ASP A 153 -22.44 8.03 23.24
N GLU A 154 -23.19 7.06 22.71
CA GLU A 154 -24.35 6.48 23.38
C GLU A 154 -23.98 5.83 24.72
N ILE A 155 -22.94 4.99 24.75
CA ILE A 155 -22.42 4.37 25.99
C ILE A 155 -22.00 5.45 27.00
N SER A 156 -21.37 6.54 26.55
CA SER A 156 -20.97 7.63 27.44
C SER A 156 -22.19 8.30 28.09
N SER A 157 -23.25 8.52 27.31
CA SER A 157 -24.49 9.13 27.77
C SER A 157 -25.22 8.23 28.76
N LEU A 158 -25.36 6.94 28.45
CA LEU A 158 -25.96 5.94 29.33
C LEU A 158 -25.18 5.80 30.65
N LYS A 159 -23.85 5.81 30.58
CA LYS A 159 -22.99 5.79 31.77
C LYS A 159 -23.18 7.04 32.62
N SER A 160 -23.36 8.21 32.01
CA SER A 160 -23.65 9.45 32.74
C SER A 160 -24.99 9.38 33.46
N ILE A 161 -26.01 8.82 32.82
CA ILE A 161 -27.33 8.61 33.41
C ILE A 161 -27.21 7.68 34.61
N ILE A 162 -26.58 6.51 34.45
CA ILE A 162 -26.39 5.54 35.54
C ILE A 162 -25.66 6.17 36.73
N LYS A 163 -24.59 6.94 36.49
CA LYS A 163 -23.89 7.67 37.56
C LYS A 163 -24.76 8.71 38.25
N THR A 164 -25.72 9.31 37.55
CA THR A 164 -26.55 10.38 38.10
C THR A 164 -27.79 9.83 38.80
N THR A 165 -28.36 8.73 38.31
CA THR A 165 -29.66 8.20 38.77
C THR A 165 -29.56 6.93 39.61
N VAL A 166 -28.47 6.16 39.50
CA VAL A 166 -28.36 4.83 40.12
C VAL A 166 -27.35 4.81 41.29
N TYR A 167 -26.81 5.96 41.70
CA TYR A 167 -25.92 5.95 42.87
C TYR A 167 -26.68 5.49 44.12
N PRO A 168 -26.22 4.42 44.80
CA PRO A 168 -26.87 3.90 45.99
C PRO A 168 -26.92 4.95 47.10
N GLU A 169 -26.07 5.98 47.07
CA GLU A 169 -26.10 7.07 48.05
C GLU A 169 -27.34 7.96 47.91
N ILE A 170 -27.81 8.27 46.70
CA ILE A 170 -29.07 9.00 46.51
C ILE A 170 -30.26 8.13 46.92
N ALA A 171 -30.24 6.84 46.55
CA ALA A 171 -31.26 5.88 46.99
C ALA A 171 -31.24 5.70 48.53
N ASN A 172 -30.07 5.70 49.16
CA ASN A 172 -29.92 5.60 50.60
C ASN A 172 -30.39 6.89 51.30
N GLU A 173 -30.14 8.07 50.74
CA GLU A 173 -30.68 9.35 51.27
C GLU A 173 -32.20 9.43 51.10
N LEU A 174 -32.76 8.94 49.99
CA LEU A 174 -34.22 8.82 49.81
C LEU A 174 -34.83 7.88 50.86
N LEU A 175 -34.23 6.70 51.06
CA LEU A 175 -34.68 5.73 52.06
C LEU A 175 -34.48 6.23 53.51
N LYS A 176 -33.49 7.09 53.77
CA LYS A 176 -33.34 7.80 55.06
C LYS A 176 -34.45 8.83 55.26
N ALA A 177 -34.79 9.61 54.23
CA ALA A 177 -35.87 10.59 54.30
C ALA A 177 -37.24 9.94 54.56
N GLU A 178 -37.46 8.74 54.02
CA GLU A 178 -38.64 7.91 54.31
C GLU A 178 -38.57 7.17 55.66
N GLY A 179 -37.45 7.27 56.39
CA GLY A 179 -37.25 6.67 57.72
C GLY A 179 -36.92 5.17 57.71
N LEU A 180 -36.62 4.59 56.54
CA LEU A 180 -36.36 3.16 56.34
C LEU A 180 -34.90 2.76 56.61
N LEU A 181 -33.96 3.71 56.58
CA LEU A 181 -32.53 3.51 56.83
C LEU A 181 -32.03 4.40 57.97
N LYS A 182 -31.27 3.83 58.91
CA LYS A 182 -30.68 4.54 60.07
C LYS A 182 -29.17 4.63 59.93
N SER A 183 -28.66 5.72 59.35
CA SER A 183 -27.23 6.03 59.34
C SER A 183 -26.98 7.54 59.39
N GLU A 184 -25.97 7.95 60.16
CA GLU A 184 -25.72 9.36 60.53
C GLU A 184 -24.80 10.11 59.55
N ASN A 185 -24.07 9.39 58.69
CA ASN A 185 -23.17 10.01 57.73
C ASN A 185 -23.94 10.51 56.50
N ARG A 186 -23.91 11.83 56.27
CA ARG A 186 -24.49 12.49 55.09
C ARG A 186 -23.39 12.80 54.08
N ILE A 187 -23.59 12.38 52.83
CA ILE A 187 -22.61 12.57 51.75
C ILE A 187 -23.14 13.57 50.70
N ILE A 188 -24.46 13.78 50.65
CA ILE A 188 -25.15 14.65 49.68
C ILE A 188 -25.89 15.77 50.45
N SER A 189 -25.96 16.97 49.88
CA SER A 189 -26.66 18.11 50.46
C SER A 189 -28.16 18.10 50.16
N ASP A 190 -28.97 18.50 51.15
CA ASP A 190 -30.45 18.47 51.08
C ASP A 190 -30.99 19.37 49.95
N ASP A 191 -30.33 20.49 49.68
CA ASP A 191 -30.70 21.42 48.61
C ASP A 191 -30.55 20.81 47.21
N TYR A 192 -29.50 20.01 46.99
CA TYR A 192 -29.24 19.34 45.71
C TYR A 192 -30.21 18.18 45.47
N LEU A 193 -30.63 17.50 46.54
CA LEU A 193 -31.65 16.44 46.47
C LEU A 193 -33.01 17.02 46.10
N ALA A 194 -33.44 18.09 46.75
CA ALA A 194 -34.72 18.73 46.50
C ALA A 194 -34.88 19.24 45.06
N SER A 195 -33.79 19.68 44.40
CA SER A 195 -33.85 20.14 43.01
C SER A 195 -33.90 19.03 41.95
N GLN A 196 -33.48 17.81 42.31
CA GLN A 196 -33.33 16.69 41.38
C GLN A 196 -34.38 15.59 41.57
N ILE A 197 -35.16 15.62 42.66
CA ILE A 197 -36.19 14.64 42.98
C ILE A 197 -37.58 15.17 42.63
N ILE A 198 -38.42 14.29 42.06
CA ILE A 198 -39.82 14.58 41.76
C ILE A 198 -40.68 14.02 42.90
N THR A 199 -41.20 14.90 43.76
CA THR A 199 -42.14 14.58 44.85
C THR A 199 -43.60 14.65 44.36
N ALA A 200 -44.56 14.05 45.08
CA ALA A 200 -45.98 14.01 44.70
C ALA A 200 -46.62 15.39 44.42
N ASP A 201 -46.13 16.44 45.08
CA ASP A 201 -46.61 17.82 44.90
C ASP A 201 -45.87 18.58 43.78
N SER A 202 -44.90 17.95 43.12
CA SER A 202 -44.12 18.57 42.05
C SER A 202 -44.99 18.80 40.84
N LYS A 203 -45.10 20.06 40.42
CA LYS A 203 -45.90 20.47 39.27
C LYS A 203 -45.17 20.05 37.98
N ILE A 204 -45.58 18.94 37.39
CA ILE A 204 -45.05 18.48 36.10
C ILE A 204 -45.63 19.36 35.00
N ASP A 205 -44.82 20.25 34.45
CA ASP A 205 -45.22 21.08 33.31
C ASP A 205 -45.14 20.25 32.02
N LEU A 206 -46.27 19.67 31.62
CA LEU A 206 -46.39 18.83 30.43
C LEU A 206 -46.47 19.64 29.11
N GLN A 207 -46.18 20.94 29.15
CA GLN A 207 -46.05 21.71 27.93
C GLN A 207 -44.82 21.23 27.17
N SER A 208 -45.06 20.39 26.16
CA SER A 208 -44.10 20.14 25.09
C SER A 208 -43.71 21.51 24.53
N LYS A 209 -42.48 21.95 24.82
CA LYS A 209 -41.84 22.97 24.01
C LYS A 209 -41.64 22.33 22.64
N SER A 210 -42.67 22.43 21.80
CA SER A 210 -42.48 22.56 20.38
C SER A 210 -41.40 23.63 20.20
N THR A 211 -40.31 23.23 19.56
CA THR A 211 -39.17 24.06 19.26
C THR A 211 -39.58 25.08 18.20
N SER A 212 -40.34 26.10 18.61
CA SER A 212 -40.57 27.30 17.82
C SER A 212 -39.28 28.12 17.81
N LYS A 213 -38.62 28.08 16.66
CA LYS A 213 -37.53 28.98 16.27
C LYS A 213 -38.03 30.42 16.39
N ASP A 214 -37.61 31.14 17.44
CA ASP A 214 -37.36 32.59 17.42
C ASP A 214 -36.96 33.06 18.83
N GLY A 215 -35.71 33.48 19.00
CA GLY A 215 -35.23 34.03 20.29
C GLY A 215 -33.75 33.83 20.61
N ALA A 216 -32.99 33.15 19.75
CA ALA A 216 -31.58 32.82 20.00
C ALA A 216 -30.60 34.02 20.02
N LYS A 217 -31.03 35.23 19.64
CA LYS A 217 -30.12 36.39 19.56
C LYS A 217 -29.93 37.17 20.87
N ASN A 218 -30.84 37.08 21.84
CA ASN A 218 -30.77 37.95 23.04
C ASN A 218 -30.12 37.28 24.28
N LYS A 219 -30.04 35.94 24.35
CA LYS A 219 -29.42 35.26 25.50
C LYS A 219 -27.89 35.23 25.46
N ILE A 220 -27.28 35.24 24.28
CA ILE A 220 -25.81 35.17 24.14
C ILE A 220 -25.15 36.50 24.55
N VAL A 221 -25.82 37.64 24.32
CA VAL A 221 -25.32 38.97 24.68
C VAL A 221 -25.23 39.16 26.20
N ASN A 222 -26.17 38.59 26.96
CA ASN A 222 -26.20 38.71 28.42
C ASN A 222 -25.15 37.85 29.14
N ILE A 223 -24.71 36.74 28.53
CA ILE A 223 -23.66 35.88 29.13
C ILE A 223 -22.28 36.53 28.98
N LYS A 224 -22.03 37.26 27.88
CA LYS A 224 -20.76 37.96 27.65
C LYS A 224 -20.56 39.12 28.64
N ASN A 225 -21.61 39.91 28.87
CA ASN A 225 -21.58 41.02 29.85
C ASN A 225 -21.43 40.55 31.31
N LEU A 226 -21.85 39.32 31.63
CA LEU A 226 -21.72 38.74 32.97
C LEU A 226 -20.33 38.15 33.22
N LEU A 227 -19.61 37.76 32.17
CA LEU A 227 -18.25 37.24 32.25
C LEU A 227 -17.22 38.38 32.32
N ASP A 228 -17.41 39.46 31.54
CA ASP A 228 -16.49 40.61 31.54
C ASP A 228 -16.59 41.48 32.80
N SER A 229 -17.71 41.47 33.52
CA SER A 229 -17.90 42.22 34.77
C SER A 229 -17.32 41.53 36.02
N LYS A 230 -16.87 40.27 35.90
CA LYS A 230 -16.22 39.52 36.99
C LYS A 230 -14.70 39.44 36.87
N THR A 231 -14.10 39.99 35.82
CA THR A 231 -12.65 40.08 35.65
C THR A 231 -12.17 41.49 35.93
N ASN A 232 -11.92 41.80 37.22
CA ASN A 232 -11.01 42.88 37.60
C ASN A 232 -9.58 42.33 37.58
N TYR A 233 -8.87 42.62 36.49
CA TYR A 233 -7.41 42.80 36.46
C TYR A 233 -7.13 44.14 35.81
#